data_AF-A0A7C9EJQ8-F1
#
_entry.id   AF-A0A7C9EJQ8-F1
#
_cell.length_a   1.000
_cell.length_b   1.000
_cell.length_c   1.000
_cell.angle_alpha   90.00
_cell.angle_beta   90.00
_cell.angle_gamma   90.00
#
_symmetry.space_group_name_H-M   'P 1'
#
loop_
_entity.id
_entity.type
_entity.pdbx_description
1 polymer ?
#
loop_
_entity_poly.entity_id
_entity_poly.type
_entity_poly.pdbx_seq_one_letter_code
_entity_poly.pdbx_strand_id
1 'polypeptide(L)'
;AITILVRHVWGRLYSDEDEVVNYVAKLMLLLAISDFLDGFQCVLSGAARGCGWQKICAFINLGAFYLIALPCAVMFAFILHLGGMGLWTGIICGLCIQVVAIVTINLCTDWEKEAKKALERIES
;
A
#
# COMPACT_ATOMS: atom_id res chain seq x y z
N ALA A 1 -10.31 -8.53 -9.04
CA ALA A 1 -11.41 -8.89 -9.97
C ALA A 1 -12.56 -9.58 -9.24
N ILE A 2 -12.29 -10.64 -8.46
CA ILE A 2 -13.30 -11.33 -7.64
C ILE A 2 -13.94 -10.38 -6.61
N THR A 3 -13.15 -9.53 -5.95
CA THR A 3 -13.61 -8.49 -5.00
C THR A 3 -14.63 -7.52 -5.63
N ILE A 4 -14.45 -7.14 -6.89
CA ILE A 4 -15.37 -6.24 -7.60
C ILE A 4 -16.70 -6.95 -7.94
N LEU A 5 -16.64 -8.23 -8.31
CA LEU A 5 -17.81 -9.03 -8.69
C LEU A 5 -18.72 -9.35 -7.51
N VAL A 6 -18.15 -9.56 -6.32
CA VAL A 6 -18.91 -9.96 -5.10
C VAL A 6 -19.29 -8.75 -4.23
N ARG A 7 -19.01 -7.52 -4.67
CA ARG A 7 -19.18 -6.27 -3.89
C ARG A 7 -20.56 -6.07 -3.24
N HIS A 8 -21.64 -6.51 -3.88
CA HIS A 8 -23.00 -6.38 -3.36
C HIS A 8 -23.40 -7.53 -2.42
N VAL A 9 -22.85 -8.74 -2.65
CA VAL A 9 -23.08 -9.91 -1.80
C VAL A 9 -22.29 -9.78 -0.49
N TRP A 10 -21.08 -9.22 -0.54
CA TRP A 10 -20.27 -8.93 0.64
C TRP A 10 -20.94 -7.92 1.57
N GLY A 11 -21.47 -6.80 1.03
CA GLY A 11 -22.17 -5.81 1.85
C GLY A 11 -23.38 -6.41 2.59
N ARG A 12 -24.18 -7.23 1.88
CA ARG A 12 -25.35 -7.92 2.47
C ARG A 12 -25.00 -8.98 3.51
N LEU A 13 -23.78 -9.50 3.50
CA LEU A 13 -23.33 -10.46 4.51
C LEU A 13 -23.10 -9.80 5.87
N TYR A 14 -22.76 -8.50 5.88
CA TYR A 14 -22.40 -7.75 7.08
C TYR A 14 -23.49 -6.78 7.54
N SER A 15 -24.39 -6.36 6.65
CA SER A 15 -25.48 -5.44 6.99
C SER A 15 -26.69 -5.66 6.08
N ASP A 16 -27.89 -5.61 6.68
CA ASP A 16 -29.16 -5.68 5.96
C ASP A 16 -29.62 -4.29 5.45
N GLU A 17 -28.96 -3.21 5.89
CA GLU A 17 -29.29 -1.85 5.46
C GLU A 17 -28.69 -1.52 4.09
N ASP A 18 -29.55 -1.26 3.11
CA ASP A 18 -29.16 -0.97 1.73
C ASP A 18 -28.21 0.24 1.60
N GLU A 19 -28.29 1.20 2.52
CA GLU A 19 -27.40 2.37 2.55
C GLU A 19 -25.95 1.97 2.88
N VAL A 20 -25.76 1.07 3.86
CA VAL A 20 -24.46 0.51 4.23
C VAL A 20 -23.93 -0.40 3.12
N VAL A 21 -24.80 -1.22 2.51
CA VAL A 21 -24.42 -2.09 1.39
C VAL A 21 -23.89 -1.28 0.20
N ASN A 22 -24.54 -0.17 -0.13
CA ASN A 22 -24.12 0.67 -1.24
C ASN A 22 -22.81 1.44 -0.93
N TYR A 23 -22.61 1.84 0.33
CA TYR A 23 -21.37 2.45 0.80
C TYR A 23 -20.19 1.45 0.75
N VAL A 24 -20.39 0.23 1.25
CA VAL A 24 -19.41 -0.86 1.17
C VAL A 24 -19.10 -1.21 -0.29
N ALA A 25 -20.11 -1.23 -1.16
CA ALA A 25 -19.92 -1.47 -2.58
C ALA A 25 -18.98 -0.45 -3.24
N LYS A 26 -18.98 0.82 -2.81
CA LYS A 26 -18.02 1.84 -3.26
C LYS A 26 -16.63 1.63 -2.65
N LEU A 27 -16.55 1.29 -1.36
CA LEU A 27 -15.30 0.93 -0.69
C LEU A 27 -14.62 -0.29 -1.33
N MET A 28 -15.38 -1.28 -1.81
CA MET A 28 -14.86 -2.46 -2.49
C MET A 28 -14.09 -2.11 -3.77
N LEU A 29 -14.42 -1.00 -4.43
CA LEU A 29 -13.65 -0.50 -5.57
C LEU A 29 -12.27 0.03 -5.13
N LEU A 30 -12.22 0.78 -4.02
CA LEU A 30 -10.98 1.26 -3.40
C LEU A 30 -10.13 0.10 -2.86
N LEU A 31 -10.78 -0.92 -2.30
CA LEU A 31 -10.13 -2.16 -1.86
C LEU A 31 -9.49 -2.90 -3.03
N ALA A 32 -10.14 -2.97 -4.20
CA ALA A 32 -9.54 -3.62 -5.36
C ALA A 32 -8.24 -2.93 -5.83
N ILE A 33 -8.15 -1.60 -5.69
CA ILE A 33 -6.90 -0.85 -5.94
C ILE A 33 -5.88 -1.14 -4.83
N SER A 34 -6.33 -1.22 -3.59
CA SER A 34 -5.47 -1.57 -2.44
C SER A 34 -4.86 -2.97 -2.59
N ASP A 35 -5.65 -3.98 -2.96
CA ASP A 35 -5.19 -5.35 -3.23
C ASP A 35 -4.06 -5.38 -4.27
N PHE A 36 -4.17 -4.55 -5.32
CA PHE A 36 -3.15 -4.46 -6.35
C PHE A 36 -1.85 -3.87 -5.79
N LEU A 37 -1.95 -2.79 -5.01
CA LEU A 37 -0.81 -2.14 -4.35
C LEU A 37 -0.15 -3.04 -3.30
N ASP A 38 -0.94 -3.79 -2.54
CA ASP A 38 -0.46 -4.78 -1.56
C ASP A 38 0.32 -5.90 -2.27
N GLY A 39 -0.08 -6.27 -3.49
CA GLY A 39 0.69 -7.15 -4.36
C GLY A 39 2.10 -6.61 -4.65
N PHE A 40 2.22 -5.33 -5.02
CA PHE A 40 3.54 -4.69 -5.19
C PHE A 40 4.32 -4.66 -3.89
N GLN A 41 3.66 -4.32 -2.78
CA GLN A 41 4.31 -4.24 -1.47
C GLN A 41 4.89 -5.60 -1.05
N CYS A 42 4.18 -6.70 -1.33
CA CYS A 42 4.68 -8.06 -1.10
C CYS A 42 5.95 -8.36 -1.91
N VAL A 43 5.96 -8.01 -3.20
CA VAL A 43 7.12 -8.22 -4.08
C VAL A 43 8.31 -7.37 -3.63
N LEU A 44 8.07 -6.09 -3.33
CA LEU A 44 9.10 -5.15 -2.85
C LEU A 44 9.68 -5.58 -1.51
N SER A 45 8.84 -6.04 -0.57
CA SER A 45 9.27 -6.59 0.73
C SER A 45 10.07 -7.89 0.57
N GLY A 46 9.72 -8.73 -0.42
CA GLY A 46 10.51 -9.89 -0.82
C GLY A 46 11.89 -9.50 -1.34
N ALA A 47 11.94 -8.58 -2.31
CA ALA A 47 13.19 -8.07 -2.87
C ALA A 47 14.08 -7.39 -1.83
N ALA A 48 13.49 -6.55 -0.96
CA ALA A 48 14.20 -5.87 0.11
C ALA A 48 14.83 -6.84 1.11
N ARG A 49 14.17 -7.97 1.42
CA ARG A 49 14.75 -9.03 2.26
C ARG A 49 15.86 -9.78 1.53
N GLY A 50 15.69 -10.06 0.23
CA GLY A 50 16.72 -10.71 -0.59
C GLY A 50 18.02 -9.90 -0.71
N CYS A 51 17.91 -8.57 -0.87
CA CYS A 51 19.07 -7.68 -0.96
C CYS A 51 19.58 -7.16 0.41
N GLY A 52 18.86 -7.43 1.50
CA GLY A 52 19.18 -6.91 2.84
C GLY A 52 18.88 -5.41 3.04
N TRP A 53 18.01 -4.82 2.22
CA TRP A 53 17.60 -3.40 2.28
C TRP A 53 16.45 -3.12 3.25
N GLN A 54 16.18 -4.03 4.17
CA GLN A 54 15.03 -3.96 5.07
C GLN A 54 15.01 -2.67 5.92
N LYS A 55 16.19 -2.16 6.33
CA LYS A 55 16.32 -0.90 7.09
C LYS A 55 15.87 0.32 6.27
N ILE A 56 16.28 0.40 5.00
CA ILE A 56 15.93 1.50 4.09
C ILE A 56 14.41 1.48 3.85
N CYS A 57 13.86 0.30 3.55
CA CYS A 57 12.43 0.14 3.33
C CYS A 57 11.60 0.48 4.57
N ALA A 58 12.07 0.15 5.78
CA ALA A 58 11.40 0.50 7.03
C ALA A 58 11.33 2.02 7.26
N PHE A 59 12.41 2.74 6.96
CA PHE A 59 12.44 4.20 7.10
C PHE A 59 11.48 4.88 6.11
N ILE A 60 11.47 4.41 4.85
CA ILE A 60 10.53 4.90 3.82
C ILE A 60 9.08 4.61 4.21
N ASN A 61 8.82 3.41 4.74
CA ASN A 61 7.48 3.04 5.22
C ASN A 61 7.00 3.98 6.32
N LEU A 62 7.83 4.21 7.34
CA LEU A 62 7.51 5.12 8.44
C LEU A 62 7.24 6.54 7.92
N GLY A 63 8.09 7.06 7.04
CA GLY A 63 7.90 8.38 6.44
C GLY A 63 6.61 8.48 5.63
N ALA A 64 6.36 7.52 4.74
CA ALA A 64 5.19 7.53 3.87
C ALA A 64 3.88 7.44 4.67
N PHE A 65 3.81 6.56 5.68
CA PHE A 65 2.58 6.38 6.46
C PHE A 65 2.34 7.48 7.49
N TYR A 66 3.37 7.88 8.24
CA TYR A 66 3.18 8.86 9.31
C TYR A 66 3.17 10.29 8.81
N LEU A 67 4.05 10.65 7.86
CA LEU A 67 4.16 12.04 7.40
C LEU A 67 3.19 12.36 6.28
N ILE A 68 2.73 11.37 5.50
CA ILE A 68 1.87 11.63 4.34
C ILE A 68 0.51 10.94 4.46
N ALA A 69 0.45 9.63 4.70
CA ALA A 69 -0.82 8.90 4.73
C ALA A 69 -1.73 9.43 5.83
N LEU A 70 -1.19 9.71 7.01
CA LEU A 70 -1.94 10.20 8.16
C LEU A 70 -2.56 11.59 7.95
N PRO A 71 -1.81 12.65 7.53
CA PRO A 71 -2.42 13.94 7.21
C PRO A 71 -3.37 13.87 6.01
N CYS A 72 -3.06 13.07 4.98
CA CYS A 72 -3.98 12.85 3.87
C CYS A 72 -5.28 12.17 4.34
N ALA A 73 -5.20 11.14 5.18
CA ALA A 73 -6.38 10.45 5.73
C ALA A 73 -7.25 11.40 6.56
N VAL A 74 -6.64 12.22 7.41
CA VAL A 74 -7.36 13.24 8.20
C VAL A 74 -8.00 14.28 7.28
N MET A 75 -7.26 14.76 6.28
CA MET A 75 -7.79 15.73 5.32
C MET A 75 -8.98 15.15 4.53
N PHE A 76 -8.86 13.95 3.99
CA PHE A 76 -9.94 13.31 3.23
C PHE A 76 -11.14 12.94 4.11
N ALA A 77 -10.91 12.43 5.32
CA ALA A 77 -11.99 12.01 6.22
C ALA A 77 -12.77 13.20 6.78
N PHE A 78 -12.07 14.25 7.24
CA PHE A 78 -12.68 15.35 7.99
C PHE A 78 -12.96 16.60 7.14
N ILE A 79 -12.08 16.98 6.21
CA ILE A 79 -12.26 18.21 5.40
C ILE A 79 -13.18 17.92 4.21
N LEU A 80 -12.99 16.79 3.54
CA LEU A 80 -13.83 16.38 2.40
C LEU A 80 -15.09 15.61 2.84
N HIS A 81 -15.30 15.42 4.14
CA HIS A 81 -16.44 14.70 4.72
C HIS A 81 -16.68 13.31 4.10
N LEU A 82 -15.63 12.67 3.59
CA LEU A 82 -15.69 11.32 2.98
C LEU A 82 -15.72 10.22 4.05
N GLY A 83 -15.58 10.56 5.34
CA GLY A 83 -15.65 9.62 6.46
C GLY A 83 -14.65 8.46 6.31
N GLY A 84 -15.15 7.23 6.39
CA GLY A 84 -14.33 6.02 6.27
C GLY A 84 -13.66 5.82 4.90
N MET A 85 -14.30 6.27 3.80
CA MET A 85 -13.67 6.27 2.47
C MET A 85 -12.48 7.23 2.42
N GLY A 86 -12.59 8.36 3.11
CA GLY A 86 -11.49 9.34 3.24
C GLY A 86 -10.28 8.76 3.98
N LEU A 87 -10.54 7.98 5.04
CA LEU A 87 -9.47 7.32 5.78
C LEU A 87 -8.72 6.30 4.90
N TRP A 88 -9.47 5.47 4.17
CA TRP A 88 -8.91 4.43 3.31
C TRP A 88 -8.13 4.99 2.12
N THR A 89 -8.63 6.09 1.53
CA THR A 89 -7.94 6.78 0.43
C THR A 89 -6.62 7.41 0.90
N GLY A 90 -6.56 7.94 2.13
CA GLY A 90 -5.30 8.41 2.72
C GLY A 90 -4.25 7.30 2.87
N ILE A 91 -4.67 6.11 3.28
CA ILE A 91 -3.82 4.92 3.35
C ILE A 91 -3.29 4.53 1.96
N ILE A 92 -4.16 4.49 0.95
CA ILE A 92 -3.77 4.21 -0.45
C ILE A 92 -2.73 5.21 -0.94
N CYS A 93 -2.89 6.51 -0.65
CA CYS A 93 -1.89 7.52 -1.01
C CYS A 93 -0.52 7.23 -0.37
N GLY A 94 -0.49 6.83 0.89
CA GLY A 94 0.73 6.39 1.59
C GLY A 94 1.41 5.21 0.90
N LEU A 95 0.65 4.16 0.59
CA LEU A 95 1.13 2.99 -0.14
C LEU A 95 1.70 3.36 -1.51
N CYS A 96 1.01 4.21 -2.29
CA CYS A 96 1.48 4.66 -3.59
C CYS A 96 2.85 5.35 -3.49
N ILE A 97 3.02 6.26 -2.53
CA ILE A 97 4.29 6.98 -2.33
C ILE A 97 5.39 6.02 -1.91
N GLN A 98 5.10 5.07 -1.02
CA GLN A 98 6.05 4.05 -0.61
C GLN A 98 6.51 3.21 -1.81
N VAL A 99 5.58 2.71 -2.62
CA VAL A 99 5.88 1.89 -3.81
C VAL A 99 6.74 2.68 -4.78
N VAL A 100 6.36 3.92 -5.10
CA VAL A 100 7.15 4.78 -6.01
C VAL A 100 8.55 4.99 -5.47
N ALA A 101 8.71 5.32 -4.18
CA ALA A 101 10.02 5.55 -3.57
C ALA A 101 10.92 4.31 -3.65
N ILE A 102 10.40 3.11 -3.34
CA ILE A 102 11.20 1.88 -3.40
C ILE A 102 11.52 1.53 -4.86
N VAL A 103 10.59 1.71 -5.80
CA VAL A 103 10.84 1.49 -7.24
C VAL A 103 11.91 2.45 -7.75
N THR A 104 11.88 3.73 -7.37
CA THR A 104 12.92 4.69 -7.72
C THR A 104 14.28 4.26 -7.18
N ILE A 105 14.37 3.83 -5.93
CA ILE A 105 15.63 3.32 -5.36
C ILE A 105 16.09 2.09 -6.15
N ASN A 106 15.18 1.17 -6.47
CA ASN A 106 15.48 -0.04 -7.22
C ASN A 106 16.06 0.27 -8.63
N LEU A 107 15.51 1.28 -9.31
CA LEU A 107 15.98 1.75 -10.61
C LEU A 107 17.30 2.54 -10.53
N CYS A 108 17.49 3.32 -9.48
CA CYS A 108 18.71 4.10 -9.27
C CYS A 108 19.87 3.29 -8.66
N THR A 109 19.61 2.06 -8.20
CA THR A 109 20.63 1.23 -7.58
C THR A 109 21.48 0.53 -8.63
N ASP A 110 22.78 0.63 -8.43
CA ASP A 110 23.78 -0.08 -9.22
C ASP A 110 23.81 -1.57 -8.81
N TRP A 111 23.15 -2.40 -9.62
CA TRP A 111 23.02 -3.83 -9.37
C TRP A 111 24.36 -4.57 -9.40
N GLU A 112 25.38 -4.10 -10.12
CA GLU A 112 26.71 -4.71 -10.09
C GLU A 112 27.38 -4.52 -8.72
N LYS A 113 27.22 -3.34 -8.12
CA LYS A 113 27.75 -3.08 -6.77
C LYS A 113 27.05 -3.90 -5.72
N GLU A 114 25.74 -4.08 -5.84
CA GLU A 114 24.97 -4.88 -4.89
C GLU A 114 25.25 -6.38 -5.06
N ALA A 115 25.49 -6.85 -6.28
CA ALA A 115 25.97 -8.22 -6.52
C ALA A 115 27.35 -8.46 -5.87
N LYS A 116 28.28 -7.50 -5.98
CA LYS A 116 29.60 -7.58 -5.31
C LYS A 116 29.47 -7.62 -3.79
N LYS A 117 28.65 -6.76 -3.18
CA LYS A 117 28.39 -6.79 -1.73
C LYS A 117 27.75 -8.10 -1.27
N ALA A 118 26.88 -8.69 -2.10
CA ALA A 118 26.28 -9.98 -1.80
C ALA A 118 27.32 -11.11 -1.81
N LEU A 119 28.28 -11.07 -2.75
CA LEU A 119 29.39 -12.02 -2.82
C LEU A 119 30.32 -11.91 -1.60
N GLU A 120 30.72 -10.68 -1.24
CA GLU A 120 31.54 -10.42 -0.05
C GLU A 120 30.90 -10.91 1.26
N ARG A 121 29.56 -10.89 1.36
CA ARG A 121 28.83 -11.44 2.52
C ARG A 121 28.85 -12.97 2.61
N ILE A 122 29.11 -13.67 1.51
CA ILE A 122 29.17 -15.13 1.46
C ILE A 122 30.60 -15.63 1.64
N GLU A 123 31.60 -14.86 1.20
CA GLU A 123 33.04 -15.18 1.38
C GLU A 123 33.58 -14.88 2.79
N SER A 124 32.87 -14.08 3.60
CA SER A 124 33.18 -13.84 5.02
C SER A 124 32.59 -14.88 5.95
#